data_AF-A0A7M7GTH7-F1
#
_entry.id   AF-A0A7M7GTH7-F1
#
_cell.length_a   1.000
_cell.length_b   1.000
_cell.length_c   1.000
_cell.angle_alpha   90.00
_cell.angle_beta   90.00
_cell.angle_gamma   90.00
#
_symmetry.space_group_name_H-M   'P 1'
#
loop_
_entity.id
_entity.type
_entity.pdbx_description
1 polymer ?
#
loop_
_entity_poly.entity_id
_entity_poly.type
_entity_poly.pdbx_seq_one_letter_code
_entity_poly.pdbx_strand_id
1 'polypeptide(L)'
;MAITREELAALIYWRDPKKSGPVFGCILGVLLSLAYFSLISVLAYLSLLILTGTIAFRIHNTVLQAIQKTSDGHPFQNILEMDLTLPAEKVHEVADVAVAHLNAAVCELRRLFLVEDFVDSLKFGVLLWCLTYVGSWFNGMTLIIIGVIALFTLPKVYETNKSQIDQNLALVQSKINELTAKVKAAIPFGKKEPKKEE
;
A
#
# COMPACT_ATOMS: atom_id res chain seq x y z
N MET A 1 -8.91 6.22 17.97
CA MET A 1 -7.84 5.36 18.52
C MET A 1 -6.80 5.18 17.42
N ALA A 2 -5.65 5.83 17.52
CA ALA A 2 -4.61 5.73 16.49
C ALA A 2 -3.83 4.44 16.66
N ILE A 3 -3.71 3.63 15.60
CA ILE A 3 -2.87 2.43 15.60
C ILE A 3 -1.42 2.90 15.78
N THR A 4 -0.77 2.46 16.84
CA THR A 4 0.64 2.76 17.09
C THR A 4 1.53 2.01 16.09
N ARG A 5 2.73 2.53 15.81
CA ARG A 5 3.69 1.86 14.91
C ARG A 5 4.01 0.43 15.36
N GLU A 6 4.02 0.21 16.66
CA GLU A 6 4.27 -1.10 17.27
C GLU A 6 3.12 -2.07 17.05
N GLU A 7 1.86 -1.62 17.18
CA GLU A 7 0.69 -2.43 16.88
C GLU A 7 0.61 -2.79 15.39
N LEU A 8 0.96 -1.86 14.50
CA LEU A 8 1.03 -2.12 13.06
C LEU A 8 2.09 -3.18 12.74
N ALA A 9 3.28 -3.04 13.31
CA ALA A 9 4.34 -4.04 13.16
C ALA A 9 3.92 -5.40 13.74
N ALA A 10 3.26 -5.42 14.89
CA ALA A 10 2.76 -6.66 15.50
C ALA A 10 1.77 -7.38 14.57
N LEU A 11 0.93 -6.63 13.86
CA LEU A 11 -0.01 -7.16 12.88
C LEU A 11 0.69 -7.75 11.65
N ILE A 12 1.63 -6.99 11.08
CA ILE A 12 2.38 -7.38 9.87
C ILE A 12 3.26 -8.62 10.12
N TYR A 13 3.90 -8.70 11.28
CA TYR A 13 4.78 -9.83 11.65
C TYR A 13 4.02 -11.02 12.25
N TRP A 14 2.68 -11.00 12.26
CA TRP A 14 1.84 -12.04 12.85
C TRP A 14 2.21 -12.35 14.31
N ARG A 15 2.52 -11.32 15.11
CA ARG A 15 2.85 -11.49 16.54
C ARG A 15 1.66 -12.04 17.32
N ASP A 16 0.44 -11.63 16.95
CA ASP A 16 -0.80 -12.24 17.40
C ASP A 16 -1.62 -12.73 16.19
N PRO A 17 -1.58 -14.02 15.84
CA PRO A 17 -2.31 -14.56 14.70
C PRO A 17 -3.84 -14.41 14.81
N LYS A 18 -4.39 -14.38 16.03
CA LYS A 18 -5.83 -14.25 16.25
C LYS A 18 -6.35 -12.86 15.90
N LYS A 19 -5.49 -11.85 15.96
CA LYS A 19 -5.79 -10.47 15.53
C LYS A 19 -5.34 -10.20 14.10
N SER A 20 -4.16 -10.70 13.72
CA SER A 20 -3.55 -10.43 12.42
C SER A 20 -4.28 -11.15 11.28
N GLY A 21 -4.73 -12.38 11.51
CA GLY A 21 -5.44 -13.20 10.53
C GLY A 21 -6.75 -12.59 10.04
N PRO A 22 -7.68 -12.20 10.94
CA PRO A 22 -8.92 -11.54 10.54
C PRO A 22 -8.68 -10.21 9.81
N VAL A 23 -7.71 -9.40 10.25
CA VAL A 23 -7.42 -8.13 9.58
C VAL A 23 -6.87 -8.35 8.18
N PHE A 24 -5.88 -9.23 8.02
CA PHE A 24 -5.36 -9.62 6.71
C PHE A 24 -6.45 -10.19 5.81
N GLY A 25 -7.28 -11.10 6.34
CA GLY A 25 -8.39 -11.71 5.61
C GLY A 25 -9.47 -10.72 5.19
N CYS A 26 -9.81 -9.75 6.04
CA CYS A 26 -10.76 -8.70 5.69
C CYS A 26 -10.21 -7.79 4.58
N ILE A 27 -8.96 -7.33 4.69
CA ILE A 27 -8.33 -6.51 3.66
C ILE A 27 -8.27 -7.27 2.33
N LEU A 28 -7.82 -8.53 2.37
CA LEU A 28 -7.71 -9.36 1.17
C LEU A 28 -9.09 -9.66 0.57
N GLY A 29 -10.10 -9.95 1.40
CA GLY A 29 -11.47 -10.20 0.96
C GLY A 29 -12.11 -8.98 0.29
N VAL A 30 -11.88 -7.77 0.82
CA VAL A 30 -12.32 -6.52 0.18
C VAL A 30 -11.59 -6.33 -1.15
N LEU A 31 -10.26 -6.49 -1.19
CA LEU A 31 -9.49 -6.32 -2.43
C LEU A 31 -9.88 -7.32 -3.51
N LEU A 32 -10.12 -8.58 -3.15
CA LEU A 32 -10.64 -9.60 -4.07
C LEU A 32 -12.04 -9.24 -4.54
N SER A 33 -12.92 -8.79 -3.63
CA SER A 33 -14.26 -8.34 -4.01
C SER A 33 -14.18 -7.18 -5.01
N LEU A 34 -13.26 -6.23 -4.83
CA LEU A 34 -13.01 -5.14 -5.77
C LEU A 34 -12.37 -5.58 -7.10
N ALA A 35 -11.65 -6.70 -7.10
CA ALA A 35 -11.06 -7.24 -8.32
C ALA A 35 -12.10 -7.94 -9.21
N TYR A 36 -13.18 -8.47 -8.62
CA TYR A 36 -14.22 -9.22 -9.33
C TYR A 36 -15.55 -8.47 -9.46
N PHE A 37 -15.84 -7.53 -8.55
CA PHE A 37 -17.05 -6.70 -8.53
C PHE A 37 -16.68 -5.21 -8.61
N SER A 38 -17.61 -4.39 -9.11
CA SER A 38 -17.44 -2.94 -9.13
C SER A 38 -17.27 -2.36 -7.72
N LEU A 39 -16.36 -1.38 -7.56
CA LEU A 39 -16.14 -0.63 -6.32
C LEU A 39 -17.45 -0.08 -5.74
N ILE A 40 -18.31 0.44 -6.60
CA ILE A 40 -19.61 0.99 -6.21
C ILE A 40 -20.48 -0.10 -5.57
N SER A 41 -20.52 -1.30 -6.16
CA SER A 41 -21.28 -2.43 -5.64
C SER A 41 -20.74 -2.93 -4.30
N VAL A 42 -19.42 -3.03 -4.15
CA VAL A 42 -18.79 -3.47 -2.89
C VAL A 42 -19.11 -2.48 -1.76
N LEU A 43 -18.96 -1.19 -2.00
CA LEU A 43 -19.30 -0.15 -1.01
C LEU A 43 -20.79 -0.16 -0.67
N ALA A 44 -21.67 -0.34 -1.65
CA ALA A 44 -23.11 -0.40 -1.44
C ALA A 44 -23.50 -1.59 -0.55
N TYR A 45 -23.05 -2.81 -0.87
CA TYR A 45 -23.40 -4.01 -0.09
C TYR A 45 -22.79 -3.99 1.31
N LEU A 46 -21.55 -3.50 1.46
CA LEU A 46 -20.95 -3.36 2.79
C LEU A 46 -21.72 -2.35 3.65
N SER A 47 -22.10 -1.20 3.07
CA SER A 47 -22.89 -0.18 3.77
C SER A 47 -24.26 -0.72 4.16
N LEU A 48 -24.93 -1.45 3.25
CA LEU A 48 -26.21 -2.09 3.53
C LEU A 48 -26.10 -3.15 4.63
N LEU A 49 -25.02 -3.95 4.63
CA LEU A 49 -24.77 -4.96 5.66
C LEU A 49 -24.62 -4.31 7.04
N ILE A 50 -23.80 -3.26 7.13
CA ILE A 50 -23.60 -2.51 8.37
C ILE A 50 -24.93 -1.88 8.82
N LEU A 51 -25.64 -1.20 7.93
CA LEU A 51 -26.91 -0.57 8.24
C LEU A 51 -27.94 -1.59 8.72
N THR A 52 -28.10 -2.70 8.02
CA THR A 52 -29.02 -3.78 8.40
C THR A 52 -28.65 -4.35 9.77
N GLY A 53 -27.36 -4.59 10.03
CA GLY A 53 -26.87 -5.04 11.33
C GLY A 53 -27.17 -4.05 12.46
N THR A 54 -26.95 -2.75 12.24
CA THR A 54 -27.25 -1.71 13.24
C THR A 54 -28.75 -1.59 13.52
N ILE A 55 -29.60 -1.70 12.50
CA ILE A 55 -31.06 -1.71 12.64
C ILE A 55 -31.51 -2.93 13.45
N ALA A 56 -31.04 -4.12 13.08
CA ALA A 56 -31.38 -5.37 13.78
C ALA A 56 -30.96 -5.31 15.25
N PHE A 57 -29.74 -4.83 15.53
CA PHE A 57 -29.24 -4.65 16.89
C PHE A 57 -30.08 -3.64 17.69
N ARG A 58 -30.49 -2.53 17.07
CA ARG A 58 -31.36 -1.54 17.71
C ARG A 58 -32.72 -2.14 18.06
N ILE A 59 -33.34 -2.90 17.14
CA ILE A 59 -34.62 -3.57 17.40
C ILE A 59 -34.47 -4.57 18.54
N HIS A 60 -33.43 -5.39 18.53
CA HIS A 60 -33.14 -6.36 19.59
C HIS A 60 -33.03 -5.70 20.97
N ASN A 61 -32.25 -4.61 21.08
CA ASN A 61 -32.12 -3.87 22.34
C ASN A 61 -33.45 -3.23 22.77
N THR A 62 -34.21 -2.67 21.82
CA THR A 62 -35.52 -2.05 22.12
C THR A 62 -36.50 -3.10 22.69
N VAL A 63 -36.52 -4.31 22.11
CA VAL A 63 -37.36 -5.41 22.59
C VAL A 63 -36.91 -5.88 23.97
N LEU A 64 -35.61 -6.07 24.18
CA LEU A 64 -35.07 -6.46 25.49
C LEU A 64 -35.38 -5.43 26.58
N GLN A 65 -35.21 -4.14 26.29
CA GLN A 65 -35.56 -3.05 27.21
C GLN A 65 -37.05 -3.06 27.57
N ALA A 66 -37.93 -3.29 26.58
CA ALA A 66 -39.37 -3.38 26.82
C ALA A 66 -39.75 -4.58 27.71
N ILE A 67 -39.07 -5.73 27.55
CA ILE A 67 -39.31 -6.94 28.37
C ILE A 67 -38.78 -6.76 29.79
N GLN A 68 -37.56 -6.22 29.93
CA GLN A 68 -36.89 -6.06 31.22
C GLN A 68 -37.36 -4.81 31.98
N LYS A 69 -38.22 -3.98 31.37
CA LYS A 69 -38.64 -2.66 31.87
C LYS A 69 -37.45 -1.78 32.28
N THR A 70 -36.32 -1.94 31.60
CA THR A 70 -35.14 -1.10 31.80
C THR A 70 -35.25 0.13 30.90
N SER A 71 -34.69 1.25 31.36
CA SER A 71 -34.61 2.50 30.58
C SER A 71 -33.15 2.78 30.24
N ASP A 72 -32.46 1.81 29.66
CA ASP A 72 -31.15 2.02 29.06
C ASP A 72 -31.36 2.79 27.74
N GLY A 73 -30.68 3.91 27.54
CA GLY A 73 -30.89 4.80 26.39
C GLY A 73 -30.58 4.18 25.01
N HIS A 74 -30.30 5.03 24.02
CA HIS A 74 -30.03 4.56 22.67
C HIS A 74 -28.77 3.67 22.64
N PRO A 75 -28.81 2.46 22.03
CA PRO A 75 -27.71 1.49 22.11
C PRO A 75 -26.39 1.97 21.47
N PHE A 76 -26.45 3.03 20.64
CA PHE A 76 -25.29 3.66 20.02
C PHE A 76 -25.05 5.11 20.51
N GLN A 77 -25.63 5.52 21.65
CA GLN A 77 -25.58 6.91 22.12
C GLN A 77 -24.15 7.46 22.22
N ASN A 78 -23.20 6.68 22.76
CA ASN A 78 -21.79 7.05 22.83
C ASN A 78 -21.15 7.33 21.44
N ILE A 79 -21.64 6.69 20.38
CA ILE A 79 -21.13 6.90 19.01
C ILE A 79 -21.81 8.13 18.38
N LEU A 80 -23.09 8.36 18.69
CA LEU A 80 -23.85 9.53 18.22
C LEU A 80 -23.38 10.84 18.86
N GLU A 81 -22.93 10.79 20.12
CA GLU A 81 -22.43 11.95 20.87
C GLU A 81 -20.94 12.22 20.63
N MET A 82 -20.25 11.33 19.91
CA MET A 82 -18.85 11.52 19.57
C MET A 82 -18.70 12.70 18.63
N ASP A 83 -17.93 13.72 19.05
CA ASP A 83 -17.61 14.85 18.20
C ASP A 83 -16.70 14.39 17.05
N LEU A 84 -17.29 14.31 15.87
CA LEU A 84 -16.63 13.96 14.61
C LEU A 84 -16.10 15.19 13.87
N THR A 85 -16.22 16.39 14.45
CA THR A 85 -15.71 17.60 13.79
C THR A 85 -14.19 17.56 13.70
N LEU A 86 -13.69 17.76 12.49
CA LEU A 86 -12.26 17.88 12.23
C LEU A 86 -11.86 19.35 12.41
N PRO A 87 -10.81 19.66 13.19
CA PRO A 87 -10.33 21.02 13.33
C PRO A 87 -9.98 21.62 11.96
N ALA A 88 -10.49 22.81 11.67
CA ALA A 88 -10.26 23.49 10.39
C ALA A 88 -8.76 23.63 10.10
N GLU A 89 -7.95 24.00 11.10
CA GLU A 89 -6.48 24.05 10.99
C GLU A 89 -5.86 22.76 10.44
N LYS A 90 -6.36 21.58 10.85
CA LYS A 90 -5.80 20.29 10.40
C LYS A 90 -6.19 19.97 8.97
N VAL A 91 -7.39 20.36 8.56
CA VAL A 91 -7.84 20.23 7.17
C VAL A 91 -7.04 21.17 6.27
N HIS A 92 -6.82 22.41 6.70
CA HIS A 92 -6.02 23.39 5.96
C HIS A 92 -4.56 22.97 5.82
N GLU A 93 -3.92 22.50 6.89
CA GLU A 93 -2.53 22.01 6.86
C GLU A 93 -2.36 20.88 5.81
N VAL A 94 -3.28 19.92 5.78
CA VAL A 94 -3.24 18.82 4.80
C VAL A 94 -3.57 19.30 3.40
N ALA A 95 -4.56 20.19 3.26
CA ALA A 95 -4.97 20.75 1.98
C ALA A 95 -3.83 21.56 1.34
N ASP A 96 -3.15 22.41 2.10
CA ASP A 96 -2.04 23.24 1.60
C ASP A 96 -0.89 22.38 1.09
N VAL A 97 -0.52 21.33 1.85
CA VAL A 97 0.51 20.37 1.42
C VAL A 97 0.07 19.62 0.17
N ALA A 98 -1.18 19.17 0.09
CA ALA A 98 -1.70 18.48 -1.09
C ALA A 98 -1.72 19.38 -2.32
N VAL A 99 -2.18 20.63 -2.16
CA VAL A 99 -2.22 21.64 -3.24
C VAL A 99 -0.81 21.97 -3.71
N ALA A 100 0.15 22.14 -2.79
CA ALA A 100 1.55 22.39 -3.17
C ALA A 100 2.12 21.24 -4.02
N HIS A 101 1.91 19.98 -3.61
CA HIS A 101 2.37 18.82 -4.38
C HIS A 101 1.66 18.68 -5.72
N LEU A 102 0.35 18.92 -5.78
CA LEU A 102 -0.43 18.88 -7.02
C LEU A 102 0.04 19.94 -8.00
N ASN A 103 0.23 21.18 -7.53
CA ASN A 103 0.72 22.27 -8.37
C ASN A 103 2.13 21.97 -8.91
N ALA A 104 3.03 21.48 -8.05
CA ALA A 104 4.37 21.08 -8.48
C ALA A 104 4.31 19.94 -9.51
N ALA A 105 3.49 18.92 -9.27
CA ALA A 105 3.32 17.81 -10.20
C ALA A 105 2.75 18.26 -11.55
N VAL A 106 1.76 19.16 -11.55
CA VAL A 106 1.19 19.72 -12.80
C VAL A 106 2.25 20.52 -13.56
N CYS A 107 3.07 21.31 -12.87
CA CYS A 107 4.18 22.04 -13.51
C CYS A 107 5.21 21.09 -14.12
N GLU A 108 5.61 20.03 -13.42
CA GLU A 108 6.54 19.03 -13.95
C GLU A 108 5.93 18.22 -15.11
N LEU A 109 4.67 17.80 -15.00
CA LEU A 109 3.98 17.13 -16.11
C LEU A 109 3.93 18.03 -17.33
N ARG A 110 3.62 19.32 -17.15
CA ARG A 110 3.66 20.30 -18.24
C ARG A 110 5.07 20.36 -18.87
N ARG A 111 6.13 20.47 -18.04
CA ARG A 111 7.54 20.51 -18.49
C ARG A 111 7.91 19.28 -19.33
N LEU A 112 7.53 18.09 -18.86
CA LEU A 112 7.87 16.80 -19.48
C LEU A 112 7.03 16.51 -20.74
N PHE A 113 5.73 16.84 -20.74
CA PHE A 113 4.87 16.61 -21.90
C PHE A 113 5.09 17.62 -23.03
N LEU A 114 5.42 18.88 -22.71
CA LEU A 114 5.76 19.90 -23.70
C LEU A 114 7.22 19.84 -24.15
N VAL A 115 7.98 18.87 -23.64
CA VAL A 115 9.37 18.63 -24.03
C VAL A 115 10.24 19.88 -23.80
N GLU A 116 10.09 20.51 -22.64
CA GLU A 116 10.92 21.65 -22.25
C GLU A 116 12.39 21.24 -22.09
N ASP A 117 12.64 20.02 -21.60
CA ASP A 117 13.95 19.36 -21.64
C ASP A 117 13.84 18.01 -22.39
N PHE A 118 14.57 17.87 -23.49
CA PHE A 118 14.53 16.67 -24.35
C PHE A 118 15.00 15.40 -23.63
N VAL A 119 16.02 15.49 -22.79
CA VAL A 119 16.62 14.34 -22.12
C VAL A 119 15.68 13.83 -21.03
N ASP A 120 15.12 14.73 -20.23
CA ASP A 120 14.18 14.37 -19.17
C ASP A 120 12.84 13.87 -19.73
N SER A 121 12.36 14.47 -20.81
CA SER A 121 11.13 14.03 -21.48
C SER A 121 11.31 12.66 -22.13
N LEU A 122 12.49 12.36 -22.69
CA LEU A 122 12.80 11.02 -23.19
C LEU A 122 12.85 9.98 -22.07
N LYS A 123 13.50 10.29 -20.93
CA LYS A 123 13.49 9.42 -19.74
C LYS A 123 12.06 9.15 -19.27
N PHE A 124 11.25 10.20 -19.22
CA PHE A 124 9.84 10.11 -18.84
C PHE A 124 9.05 9.24 -19.83
N GLY A 125 9.27 9.39 -21.13
CA GLY A 125 8.67 8.55 -22.16
C GLY A 125 9.05 7.07 -22.03
N VAL A 126 10.33 6.76 -21.78
CA VAL A 126 10.78 5.39 -21.49
C VAL A 126 10.10 4.85 -20.23
N LEU A 127 10.00 5.66 -19.18
CA LEU A 127 9.30 5.29 -17.94
C LEU A 127 7.82 4.99 -18.20
N LEU A 128 7.12 5.83 -18.97
CA LEU A 128 5.72 5.60 -19.36
C LEU A 128 5.57 4.33 -20.22
N TRP A 129 6.52 4.05 -21.11
CA TRP A 129 6.53 2.83 -21.92
C TRP A 129 6.71 1.58 -21.05
N CYS A 130 7.66 1.60 -20.10
CA CYS A 130 7.82 0.54 -19.12
C CYS A 130 6.56 0.38 -18.25
N LEU A 131 5.95 1.49 -17.81
CA LEU A 131 4.72 1.47 -17.03
C LEU A 131 3.55 0.88 -17.83
N THR A 132 3.46 1.15 -19.13
CA THR A 132 2.47 0.55 -20.03
C THR A 132 2.66 -0.96 -20.14
N TYR A 133 3.92 -1.39 -20.29
CA TYR A 133 4.24 -2.82 -20.34
C TYR A 133 3.92 -3.54 -19.03
N VAL A 134 4.29 -2.96 -17.89
CA VAL A 134 3.92 -3.47 -16.56
C VAL A 134 2.40 -3.46 -16.39
N GLY A 135 1.71 -2.39 -16.76
CA GLY A 135 0.24 -2.29 -16.70
C GLY A 135 -0.47 -3.31 -17.60
N SER A 136 0.16 -3.73 -18.70
CA SER A 136 -0.39 -4.79 -19.56
C SER A 136 -0.29 -6.18 -18.94
N TRP A 137 0.70 -6.40 -18.06
CA TRP A 137 0.89 -7.66 -17.35
C TRP A 137 0.04 -7.77 -16.09
N PHE A 138 -0.29 -6.63 -15.47
CA PHE A 138 -1.02 -6.63 -14.23
C PHE A 138 -2.26 -5.72 -14.30
N ASN A 139 -3.43 -6.32 -14.08
CA ASN A 139 -4.58 -5.55 -13.61
C ASN A 139 -4.12 -4.80 -12.34
N GLY A 140 -4.32 -3.47 -12.27
CA GLY A 140 -3.85 -2.66 -11.14
C GLY A 140 -4.33 -3.20 -9.78
N MET A 141 -5.52 -3.81 -9.75
CA MET A 141 -6.04 -4.52 -8.58
C MET A 141 -5.18 -5.72 -8.19
N THR A 142 -4.67 -6.47 -9.16
CA THR A 142 -3.76 -7.60 -8.94
C THR A 142 -2.44 -7.15 -8.31
N LEU A 143 -1.87 -6.02 -8.73
CA LEU A 143 -0.66 -5.47 -8.08
C LEU A 143 -0.92 -5.11 -6.62
N ILE A 144 -2.06 -4.48 -6.33
CA ILE A 144 -2.44 -4.11 -4.97
C ILE A 144 -2.63 -5.36 -4.11
N ILE A 145 -3.29 -6.40 -4.64
CA ILE A 145 -3.47 -7.69 -3.96
C ILE A 145 -2.11 -8.34 -3.66
N ILE A 146 -1.22 -8.42 -4.66
CA ILE A 146 0.13 -8.97 -4.48
C ILE A 146 0.90 -8.17 -3.44
N GLY A 147 0.82 -6.84 -3.47
CA GLY A 147 1.48 -5.95 -2.51
C GLY A 147 1.03 -6.21 -1.07
N VAL A 148 -0.27 -6.37 -0.83
CA VAL A 148 -0.80 -6.70 0.51
C VAL A 148 -0.40 -8.10 0.97
N ILE A 149 -0.46 -9.09 0.08
CA ILE A 149 0.05 -10.44 0.38
C ILE A 149 1.53 -10.37 0.74
N ALA A 150 2.34 -9.69 -0.08
CA ALA A 150 3.77 -9.53 0.16
C ALA A 150 4.04 -8.84 1.50
N LEU A 151 3.31 -7.76 1.81
CA LEU A 151 3.47 -7.00 3.05
C LEU A 151 3.25 -7.86 4.30
N PHE A 152 2.22 -8.70 4.33
CA PHE A 152 1.92 -9.55 5.50
C PHE A 152 2.71 -10.86 5.52
N THR A 153 3.17 -11.35 4.37
CA THR A 153 3.76 -12.69 4.26
C THR A 153 5.29 -12.64 4.20
N LEU A 154 5.88 -11.71 3.44
CA LEU A 154 7.33 -11.63 3.28
C LEU A 154 8.10 -11.43 4.59
N PRO A 155 7.71 -10.49 5.49
CA PRO A 155 8.44 -10.31 6.74
C PRO A 155 8.43 -11.56 7.61
N LYS A 156 7.29 -12.26 7.65
CA LYS A 156 7.12 -13.49 8.42
C LYS A 156 7.90 -14.66 7.84
N VAL A 157 7.86 -14.84 6.52
CA VAL A 157 8.64 -15.90 5.83
C VAL A 157 10.13 -15.65 6.00
N TYR A 158 10.57 -14.39 5.92
CA TYR A 158 11.96 -14.02 6.15
C TYR A 158 12.40 -14.34 7.59
N GLU A 159 11.64 -13.93 8.61
CA GLU A 159 11.98 -14.23 10.01
C GLU A 159 12.06 -15.74 10.26
N THR A 160 11.15 -16.51 9.65
CA THR A 160 11.09 -17.98 9.83
C THR A 160 12.21 -18.72 9.10
N ASN A 161 12.69 -18.22 7.96
CA ASN A 161 13.67 -18.90 7.10
C ASN A 161 14.99 -18.13 6.94
N LYS A 162 15.29 -17.24 7.90
CA LYS A 162 16.35 -16.23 7.78
C LYS A 162 17.69 -16.83 7.35
N SER A 163 18.15 -17.91 7.99
CA SER A 163 19.44 -18.54 7.67
C SER A 163 19.50 -19.05 6.24
N GLN A 164 18.43 -19.69 5.75
CA GLN A 164 18.37 -20.24 4.39
C GLN A 164 18.29 -19.12 3.35
N ILE A 165 17.52 -18.06 3.63
CA ILE A 165 17.40 -16.92 2.72
C ILE A 165 18.72 -16.14 2.63
N ASP A 166 19.35 -15.85 3.76
CA ASP A 166 20.62 -15.11 3.81
C ASP A 166 21.75 -15.90 3.12
N GLN A 167 21.82 -17.22 3.32
CA GLN A 167 22.78 -18.08 2.65
C GLN A 167 22.59 -18.08 1.12
N ASN A 168 21.35 -18.18 0.64
CA ASN A 168 21.06 -18.15 -0.79
C ASN A 168 21.32 -16.78 -1.42
N LEU A 169 20.98 -15.69 -0.73
CA LEU A 169 21.31 -14.32 -1.16
C LEU A 169 22.82 -14.12 -1.29
N ALA A 170 23.61 -14.63 -0.34
CA ALA A 170 25.07 -14.57 -0.41
C ALA A 170 25.63 -15.32 -1.65
N LEU A 171 25.05 -16.47 -2.00
CA LEU A 171 25.41 -17.21 -3.21
C LEU A 171 25.06 -16.45 -4.49
N VAL A 172 23.87 -15.85 -4.56
CA VAL A 172 23.45 -15.02 -5.70
C VAL A 172 24.36 -13.80 -5.86
N GLN A 173 24.66 -13.10 -4.76
CA GLN A 173 25.56 -11.95 -4.76
C GLN A 173 26.96 -12.35 -5.24
N SER A 174 27.47 -13.49 -4.79
CA SER A 174 28.75 -14.04 -5.25
C SER A 174 28.75 -14.28 -6.77
N LYS A 175 27.69 -14.89 -7.31
CA LYS A 175 27.56 -15.11 -8.77
C LYS A 175 27.43 -13.81 -9.56
N ILE A 176 26.70 -12.82 -9.05
CA ILE A 176 26.59 -11.49 -9.70
C ILE A 176 27.95 -10.80 -9.71
N ASN A 177 28.70 -10.86 -8.61
CA ASN A 177 30.04 -10.29 -8.51
C ASN A 177 31.00 -10.98 -9.49
N GLU A 178 30.93 -12.31 -9.61
CA GLU A 178 31.72 -13.08 -10.57
C GLU A 178 31.38 -12.71 -12.03
N LEU A 179 30.09 -12.58 -12.36
CA LEU A 179 29.64 -12.14 -13.69
C LEU A 179 30.09 -10.70 -13.98
N THR A 180 29.95 -9.80 -13.01
CA THR A 180 30.39 -8.40 -13.13
C THR A 180 31.90 -8.32 -13.34
N ALA A 181 32.67 -9.14 -12.62
CA ALA A 181 34.12 -9.23 -12.78
C ALA A 181 34.50 -9.78 -14.17
N LYS A 182 33.81 -10.82 -14.67
CA LYS A 182 34.01 -11.36 -16.01
C LYS A 182 33.66 -10.35 -17.10
N VAL A 183 32.54 -9.64 -16.97
CA VAL A 183 32.15 -8.57 -17.92
C VAL A 183 33.16 -7.43 -17.90
N LYS A 184 33.63 -7.01 -16.72
CA LYS A 184 34.65 -5.96 -16.60
C LYS A 184 36.02 -6.39 -17.15
N ALA A 185 36.37 -7.66 -17.05
CA ALA A 185 37.58 -8.23 -17.63
C ALA A 185 37.47 -8.41 -19.16
N ALA A 186 36.27 -8.71 -19.67
CA ALA A 186 36.01 -8.89 -21.10
C ALA A 186 35.79 -7.57 -21.86
N ILE A 187 35.49 -6.47 -21.16
CA ILE A 187 35.42 -5.13 -21.74
C ILE A 187 36.79 -4.45 -21.53
N PRO A 188 37.65 -4.37 -22.57
CA PRO A 188 38.91 -3.66 -22.46
C PRO A 188 38.62 -2.16 -22.35
N PHE A 189 38.68 -1.62 -21.14
CA PHE A 189 38.88 -0.17 -20.99
C PHE A 189 40.25 0.15 -21.58
N GLY A 190 40.23 0.62 -22.83
CA GLY A 190 41.39 1.17 -23.52
C GLY A 190 41.97 2.34 -22.75
N LYS A 191 42.86 2.05 -21.79
CA LYS A 191 43.83 3.03 -21.30
C LYS A 191 44.86 3.21 -22.40
N LYS A 192 44.71 4.29 -23.16
CA LYS A 192 45.80 4.84 -23.98
C LYS A 192 47.01 5.03 -23.05
N GLU A 193 48.09 4.30 -23.31
CA GLU A 193 49.37 4.57 -22.67
C GLU A 193 49.80 6.00 -23.02
N PRO A 194 50.28 6.80 -22.06
CA PRO A 194 50.85 8.10 -22.38
C PRO A 194 52.18 7.85 -23.11
N LYS A 195 52.25 8.27 -24.38
CA LYS A 195 53.51 8.37 -25.12
C LYS A 195 54.46 9.25 -24.32
N LYS A 196 55.60 8.69 -23.92
CA LYS A 196 56.79 9.48 -23.57
C LYS A 196 57.28 10.09 -24.88
N GLU A 197 57.23 11.41 -24.99
CA GLU A 197 57.97 12.14 -26.01
C GLU A 197 59.36 12.47 -25.45
N GLU A 198 60.36 12.18 -26.28
CA GLU A 198 61.80 12.38 -26.09
C GLU A 198 62.20 13.86 -26.10
#